data_AF-A0A524DTM1-F1
#
_entry.id   AF-A0A524DTM1-F1
#
_cell.length_a   1.000
_cell.length_b   1.000
_cell.length_c   1.000
_cell.angle_alpha   90.00
_cell.angle_beta   90.00
_cell.angle_gamma   90.00
#
_symmetry.space_group_name_H-M   'P 1'
#
loop_
_entity.id
_entity.type
_entity.pdbx_description
1 polymer ?
#
loop_
_entity_poly.entity_id
_entity_poly.type
_entity_poly.pdbx_seq_one_letter_code
_entity_poly.pdbx_strand_id
1 'polypeptide(L)'
;MKYAIMFNVLKDGEIEPINWGKDYFKPNNSIILLEEYTPAVWLWHGNKQSLIDRRIANRQAESLKGYGYKAGGTIIGSRTRVINEIDQRLITKDAVTDKNWEKFQEILEIETEPLDQNIVIIKEEGYEDDKVELRPTPELETSIIKEEPPIEGSSSEIPEKAKVAKEISIPKVSKYEKKDISLKTTAPSENTKTFKKAEYSFESEVKEIPSPEIELTQSQIASIKDALETSLNLHDILSRIEKIEKKIDGFIQEFQDFKKMYQSNRKNKND
;
A
#
# COMPACT_ATOMS: atom_id res chain seq x y z
N MET A 1 14.25 -7.35 20.75
CA MET A 1 15.02 -6.93 19.57
C MET A 1 14.09 -7.02 18.39
N LYS A 2 13.86 -5.90 17.72
CA LYS A 2 13.02 -5.81 16.53
C LYS A 2 13.93 -5.69 15.32
N TYR A 3 13.65 -6.45 14.28
CA TYR A 3 14.42 -6.44 13.04
C TYR A 3 13.69 -5.72 11.92
N ALA A 4 14.46 -5.19 10.97
CA ALA A 4 13.92 -4.66 9.73
C ALA A 4 14.78 -5.01 8.52
N ILE A 5 14.13 -5.07 7.36
CA ILE A 5 14.73 -5.36 6.06
C ILE A 5 13.99 -4.60 4.97
N MET A 6 14.73 -4.15 3.95
CA MET A 6 14.17 -3.49 2.77
C MET A 6 14.41 -4.35 1.53
N PHE A 7 13.48 -4.29 0.58
CA PHE A 7 13.56 -4.97 -0.71
C PHE A 7 13.34 -4.00 -1.86
N ASN A 8 14.12 -4.16 -2.91
CA ASN A 8 13.81 -3.58 -4.21
C ASN A 8 12.99 -4.59 -5.02
N VAL A 9 11.85 -4.16 -5.56
CA VAL A 9 11.06 -5.00 -6.46
C VAL A 9 11.54 -4.82 -7.89
N LEU A 10 12.00 -5.91 -8.50
CA LEU A 10 12.45 -5.96 -9.87
C LEU A 10 11.26 -6.10 -10.84
N LYS A 11 11.50 -5.77 -12.12
CA LYS A 11 10.46 -5.76 -13.17
C LYS A 11 9.95 -7.15 -13.56
N ASP A 12 10.76 -8.18 -13.36
CA ASP A 12 10.39 -9.59 -13.52
C ASP A 12 9.53 -10.11 -12.35
N GLY A 13 9.39 -9.31 -11.30
CA GLY A 13 8.64 -9.64 -10.10
C GLY A 13 9.45 -10.37 -9.05
N GLU A 14 10.77 -10.45 -9.20
CA GLU A 14 11.66 -10.85 -8.11
C GLU A 14 11.82 -9.71 -7.09
N ILE A 15 12.14 -10.06 -5.85
CA ILE A 15 12.47 -9.10 -4.80
C ILE A 15 13.90 -9.34 -4.33
N GLU A 16 14.69 -8.27 -4.28
CA GLU A 16 16.07 -8.33 -3.84
C GLU A 16 16.24 -7.56 -2.53
N PRO A 17 16.80 -8.17 -1.48
CA PRO A 17 17.19 -7.45 -0.28
C PRO A 17 18.17 -6.33 -0.61
N ILE A 18 17.96 -5.16 -0.02
CA ILE A 18 18.82 -3.99 -0.18
C ILE A 18 19.25 -3.44 1.18
N ASN A 19 20.37 -2.72 1.20
CA ASN A 19 20.82 -2.03 2.40
C ASN A 19 19.76 -1.07 2.91
N TRP A 20 19.63 -0.96 4.23
CA TRP A 20 18.76 0.02 4.85
C TRP A 20 19.22 1.44 4.53
N GLY A 21 18.33 2.27 3.97
CA GLY A 21 18.66 3.66 3.68
C GLY A 21 17.70 4.34 2.71
N LYS A 22 17.68 5.69 2.75
CA LYS A 22 16.77 6.51 1.94
C LYS A 22 17.18 6.59 0.45
N ASP A 23 18.38 6.16 0.09
CA ASP A 23 18.94 6.29 -1.26
C ASP A 23 18.20 5.46 -2.33
N TYR A 24 17.43 4.46 -1.90
CA TYR A 24 16.71 3.54 -2.80
C TYR A 24 15.34 4.05 -3.23
N PHE A 25 14.80 5.09 -2.58
CA PHE A 25 13.50 5.71 -2.90
C PHE A 25 13.58 6.59 -4.15
N LYS A 26 13.87 5.95 -5.28
CA LYS A 26 14.02 6.59 -6.59
C LYS A 26 12.70 6.56 -7.36
N PRO A 27 12.42 7.57 -8.20
CA PRO A 27 11.22 7.64 -9.05
C PRO A 27 10.87 6.37 -9.82
N ASN A 28 11.89 5.59 -10.22
CA ASN A 28 11.75 4.41 -11.06
C ASN A 28 11.73 3.10 -10.28
N ASN A 29 11.61 3.10 -8.96
CA ASN A 29 11.65 1.89 -8.15
C ASN A 29 10.35 1.69 -7.36
N SER A 30 10.10 0.44 -6.97
CA SER A 30 9.15 0.09 -5.92
C SER A 30 9.90 -0.60 -4.80
N ILE A 31 9.68 -0.15 -3.56
CA ILE A 31 10.40 -0.61 -2.38
C ILE A 31 9.41 -1.21 -1.40
N ILE A 32 9.74 -2.39 -0.88
CA ILE A 32 9.01 -3.01 0.22
C ILE A 32 9.88 -2.89 1.48
N LEU A 33 9.31 -2.39 2.57
CA LEU A 33 9.95 -2.37 3.87
C LEU A 33 9.16 -3.29 4.80
N LEU A 34 9.89 -4.21 5.42
CA LEU A 34 9.36 -5.18 6.36
C LEU A 34 10.06 -4.98 7.70
N GLU A 35 9.28 -4.69 8.73
CA GLU A 35 9.75 -4.39 10.07
C GLU A 35 8.86 -5.07 11.12
N GLU A 36 9.34 -5.18 12.36
CA GLU A 36 8.65 -5.87 13.46
C GLU A 36 8.06 -4.92 14.52
N TYR A 37 8.21 -3.63 14.32
CA TYR A 37 7.63 -2.54 15.10
C TYR A 37 6.12 -2.42 14.86
N THR A 38 5.66 -2.35 13.61
CA THR A 38 4.24 -2.31 13.29
C THR A 38 3.77 -3.61 12.64
N PRO A 39 2.47 -3.97 12.74
CA PRO A 39 1.91 -5.11 12.01
C PRO A 39 1.66 -4.78 10.53
N ALA A 40 2.50 -3.95 9.90
CA ALA A 40 2.34 -3.50 8.51
C ALA A 40 3.51 -3.89 7.62
N VAL A 41 3.20 -4.23 6.37
CA VAL A 41 4.16 -4.20 5.27
C VAL A 41 4.05 -2.81 4.63
N TRP A 42 5.17 -2.10 4.53
CA TRP A 42 5.18 -0.79 3.89
C TRP A 42 5.57 -0.95 2.43
N LEU A 43 4.72 -0.46 1.53
CA LEU A 43 4.94 -0.56 0.09
C LEU A 43 5.02 0.85 -0.49
N TRP A 44 6.21 1.23 -0.98
CA TRP A 44 6.44 2.52 -1.60
C TRP A 44 6.58 2.40 -3.12
N HIS A 45 5.92 3.29 -3.86
CA HIS A 45 6.01 3.37 -5.31
C HIS A 45 6.54 4.73 -5.76
N GLY A 46 7.62 4.70 -6.54
CA GLY A 46 8.15 5.88 -7.20
C GLY A 46 7.20 6.42 -8.28
N ASN A 47 7.20 7.74 -8.47
CA ASN A 47 6.25 8.41 -9.35
C ASN A 47 6.39 8.07 -10.86
N LYS A 48 7.43 7.36 -11.29
CA LYS A 48 7.62 6.89 -12.67
C LYS A 48 7.33 5.40 -12.84
N GLN A 49 6.89 4.70 -11.80
CA GLN A 49 6.49 3.29 -11.88
C GLN A 49 5.24 3.12 -12.75
N SER A 50 5.24 2.10 -13.61
CA SER A 50 4.06 1.80 -14.44
C SER A 50 2.96 1.15 -13.58
N LEU A 51 1.73 1.09 -14.11
CA LEU A 51 0.65 0.36 -13.44
C LEU A 51 0.97 -1.13 -13.28
N ILE A 52 1.68 -1.72 -14.23
CA ILE A 52 2.06 -3.14 -14.21
C ILE A 52 3.08 -3.37 -13.09
N ASP A 53 4.12 -2.54 -13.00
CA ASP A 53 5.16 -2.67 -11.97
C ASP A 53 4.58 -2.51 -10.56
N ARG A 54 3.65 -1.56 -10.36
CA ARG A 54 2.93 -1.39 -9.09
C ARG A 54 2.14 -2.64 -8.70
N ARG A 55 1.43 -3.26 -9.64
CA ARG A 55 0.68 -4.52 -9.40
C ARG A 55 1.61 -5.67 -9.05
N ILE A 56 2.77 -5.76 -9.69
CA ILE A 56 3.79 -6.78 -9.39
C ILE A 56 4.31 -6.59 -7.97
N ALA A 57 4.69 -5.36 -7.60
CA ALA A 57 5.16 -5.04 -6.26
C ALA A 57 4.10 -5.26 -5.17
N ASN A 58 2.83 -4.94 -5.45
CA ASN A 58 1.72 -5.22 -4.54
C ASN A 58 1.55 -6.74 -4.31
N ARG A 59 1.65 -7.57 -5.35
CA ARG A 59 1.63 -9.04 -5.20
C ARG A 59 2.79 -9.58 -4.35
N GLN A 60 3.97 -8.98 -4.48
CA GLN A 60 5.12 -9.35 -3.65
C GLN A 60 4.92 -8.93 -2.19
N ALA A 61 4.39 -7.72 -1.95
CA ALA A 61 4.02 -7.28 -0.61
C ALA A 61 2.95 -8.19 0.03
N GLU A 62 1.94 -8.61 -0.74
CA GLU A 62 0.94 -9.59 -0.31
C GLU A 62 1.54 -10.95 0.02
N SER A 63 2.55 -11.39 -0.73
CA SER A 63 3.26 -12.65 -0.46
C SER A 63 4.08 -12.59 0.84
N LEU A 64 4.58 -11.41 1.21
CA LEU A 64 5.28 -11.18 2.48
C LEU A 64 4.31 -10.98 3.65
N LYS A 65 3.10 -10.48 3.39
CA LYS A 65 2.08 -10.23 4.41
C LYS A 65 1.71 -11.51 5.13
N GLY A 66 2.00 -11.57 6.44
CA GLY A 66 1.70 -12.71 7.30
C GLY A 66 2.66 -13.89 7.21
N TYR A 67 3.42 -14.02 6.12
CA TYR A 67 4.50 -15.03 6.00
C TYR A 67 5.83 -14.51 6.53
N GLY A 68 6.12 -13.23 6.30
CA GLY A 68 7.40 -12.61 6.60
C GLY A 68 8.52 -13.05 5.67
N TYR A 69 9.76 -12.70 6.03
CA TYR A 69 10.97 -13.07 5.31
C TYR A 69 11.91 -13.87 6.20
N LYS A 70 12.35 -15.03 5.72
CA LYS A 70 13.27 -15.89 6.46
C LYS A 70 14.71 -15.41 6.28
N ALA A 71 15.30 -14.92 7.36
CA ALA A 71 16.70 -14.51 7.43
C ALA A 71 17.46 -15.42 8.39
N GLY A 72 18.22 -16.38 7.85
CA GLY A 72 18.91 -17.38 8.65
C GLY A 72 17.95 -18.19 9.53
N GLY A 73 18.07 -18.03 10.85
CA GLY A 73 17.23 -18.70 11.85
C GLY A 73 15.99 -17.93 12.30
N THR A 74 15.76 -16.71 11.81
CA THR A 74 14.61 -15.87 12.20
C THR A 74 13.68 -15.56 11.02
N ILE A 75 12.44 -15.18 11.31
CA ILE A 75 11.44 -14.76 10.31
C ILE A 75 11.00 -13.34 10.65
N ILE A 76 11.49 -12.38 9.88
CA ILE A 76 11.20 -10.96 10.05
C ILE A 76 9.79 -10.69 9.49
N GLY A 77 8.96 -9.95 10.21
CA GLY A 77 7.65 -9.50 9.71
C GLY A 77 6.55 -10.58 9.65
N SER A 78 6.70 -11.69 10.36
CA SER A 78 5.67 -12.77 10.45
C SER A 78 4.32 -12.29 11.01
N ARG A 79 4.31 -11.19 11.75
CA ARG A 79 3.11 -10.59 12.37
C ARG A 79 2.48 -9.48 11.54
N THR A 80 2.96 -9.24 10.33
CA THR A 80 2.34 -8.27 9.44
C THR A 80 0.96 -8.74 9.00
N ARG A 81 -0.01 -7.82 8.97
CA ARG A 81 -1.43 -8.09 8.67
C ARG A 81 -2.00 -7.09 7.67
N VAL A 82 -1.44 -5.89 7.61
CA VAL A 82 -1.89 -4.82 6.71
C VAL A 82 -0.77 -4.44 5.75
N ILE A 83 -1.13 -3.90 4.59
CA ILE A 83 -0.19 -3.27 3.66
C ILE A 83 -0.51 -1.79 3.65
N ASN A 84 0.46 -0.97 4.00
CA ASN A 84 0.38 0.48 3.89
C ASN A 84 1.04 0.89 2.58
N GLU A 85 0.23 1.10 1.56
CA GLU A 85 0.70 1.55 0.24
C GLU A 85 0.93 3.07 0.25
N ILE A 86 2.04 3.49 -0.36
CA ILE A 86 2.46 4.87 -0.51
C ILE A 86 2.83 5.10 -1.98
N ASP A 87 1.94 5.76 -2.73
CA ASP A 87 2.24 6.20 -4.09
C ASP A 87 2.76 7.65 -4.07
N GLN A 88 4.00 7.86 -4.51
CA GLN A 88 4.61 9.19 -4.56
C GLN A 88 3.80 10.21 -5.35
N ARG A 89 2.93 9.79 -6.28
CA ARG A 89 2.06 10.69 -7.08
C ARG A 89 0.88 11.25 -6.29
N LEU A 90 0.49 10.55 -5.22
CA LEU A 90 -0.67 10.83 -4.39
C LEU A 90 -0.28 11.56 -3.10
N ILE A 91 1.02 11.66 -2.79
CA ILE A 91 1.51 12.52 -1.71
C ILE A 91 1.04 13.96 -1.98
N THR A 92 0.52 14.62 -0.94
CA THR A 92 -0.15 15.94 -0.89
C THR A 92 -1.53 15.98 -1.55
N LYS A 93 -2.01 14.87 -2.12
CA LYS A 93 -3.31 14.80 -2.80
C LYS A 93 -4.31 13.91 -2.08
N ASP A 94 -3.83 12.87 -1.42
CA ASP A 94 -4.63 11.91 -0.68
C ASP A 94 -4.20 11.89 0.80
N ALA A 95 -5.16 12.19 1.69
CA ALA A 95 -4.89 12.29 3.11
C ALA A 95 -4.43 10.96 3.74
N VAL A 96 -4.87 9.82 3.19
CA VAL A 96 -4.45 8.50 3.68
C VAL A 96 -3.00 8.22 3.31
N THR A 97 -2.63 8.47 2.06
CA THR A 97 -1.25 8.36 1.57
C THR A 97 -0.31 9.29 2.34
N ASP A 98 -0.74 10.52 2.63
CA ASP A 98 0.05 11.48 3.40
C ASP A 98 0.33 11.00 4.82
N LYS A 99 -0.70 10.52 5.52
CA LYS A 99 -0.53 9.95 6.86
C LYS A 99 0.37 8.72 6.86
N ASN A 100 0.27 7.87 5.84
CA ASN A 100 1.15 6.71 5.70
C ASN A 100 2.58 7.13 5.41
N TRP A 101 2.79 8.17 4.61
CA TRP A 101 4.11 8.71 4.30
C TRP A 101 4.79 9.32 5.53
N GLU A 102 4.06 10.05 6.36
CA GLU A 102 4.56 10.60 7.63
C GLU A 102 5.08 9.48 8.55
N LYS A 103 4.24 8.47 8.82
CA LYS A 103 4.63 7.29 9.62
C LYS A 103 5.80 6.53 9.02
N PHE A 104 5.85 6.44 7.70
CA PHE A 104 6.95 5.77 7.01
C PHE A 104 8.27 6.53 7.14
N GLN A 105 8.24 7.87 7.14
CA GLN A 105 9.43 8.68 7.42
C GLN A 105 9.93 8.49 8.84
N GLU A 106 9.03 8.43 9.83
CA GLU A 106 9.40 8.14 11.22
C GLU A 106 10.18 6.83 11.32
N ILE A 107 9.69 5.75 10.69
CA ILE A 107 10.34 4.44 10.70
C ILE A 107 11.75 4.49 10.09
N LEU A 108 11.92 5.25 9.01
CA LEU A 108 13.22 5.40 8.35
C LEU A 108 14.23 6.24 9.15
N GLU A 109 13.75 7.04 10.10
CA GLU A 109 14.56 7.91 10.95
C GLU A 109 14.97 7.25 12.27
N ILE A 110 14.39 6.09 12.60
CA ILE A 110 14.77 5.35 13.79
C ILE A 110 16.25 4.94 13.71
N GLU A 111 16.96 5.08 14.83
CA GLU A 111 18.33 4.61 14.94
C GLU A 111 18.40 3.09 14.75
N THR A 112 19.28 2.69 13.83
CA THR A 112 19.44 1.29 13.44
C THR A 112 20.90 0.85 13.55
N GLU A 113 21.10 -0.40 13.95
CA GLU A 113 22.41 -1.05 13.93
C GLU A 113 22.43 -2.15 12.86
N PRO A 114 23.48 -2.22 12.03
CA PRO A 114 23.60 -3.30 11.04
C PRO A 114 23.84 -4.63 11.76
N LEU A 115 22.98 -5.61 11.52
CA LEU A 115 23.15 -6.99 11.99
C LEU A 115 23.79 -7.87 10.92
N ASP A 116 23.35 -7.69 9.67
CA ASP A 116 23.86 -8.37 8.48
C ASP A 116 23.87 -7.36 7.31
N GLN A 117 24.30 -7.78 6.11
CA GLN A 117 24.42 -6.90 4.94
C GLN A 117 23.15 -6.08 4.67
N ASN A 118 21.97 -6.70 4.76
CA ASN A 118 20.69 -6.08 4.43
C ASN A 118 19.70 -6.01 5.61
N ILE A 119 20.12 -6.48 6.80
CA ILE A 119 19.25 -6.59 7.98
C ILE A 119 19.75 -5.64 9.05
N VAL A 120 18.84 -4.89 9.64
CA VAL A 120 19.12 -3.97 10.73
C VAL A 120 18.34 -4.32 11.98
N ILE A 121 18.93 -4.00 13.13
CA ILE A 121 18.28 -4.00 14.43
C ILE A 121 17.76 -2.58 14.69
N ILE A 122 16.48 -2.47 15.03
CA ILE A 122 15.86 -1.22 15.46
C ILE A 122 16.15 -1.02 16.95
N LYS A 123 16.77 0.11 17.33
CA LYS A 123 16.93 0.50 18.74
C LYS A 123 15.64 1.11 19.26
N GLU A 124 14.98 0.42 20.19
CA GLU A 124 13.78 0.93 20.86
C GLU A 124 14.17 2.01 21.88
N GLU A 125 14.23 3.27 21.46
CA GLU A 125 14.15 4.40 22.36
C GLU A 125 12.89 5.21 22.02
N GLY A 126 11.78 4.94 22.74
CA GLY A 126 10.67 5.89 22.85
C GLY A 126 9.42 5.71 21.99
N TYR A 127 9.20 4.57 21.32
CA TYR A 127 7.96 4.35 20.56
C TYR A 127 7.04 3.41 21.35
N GLU A 128 5.97 3.97 21.94
CA GLU A 128 4.91 3.18 22.59
C GLU A 128 4.01 2.58 21.51
N ASP A 129 3.84 1.25 21.53
CA ASP A 129 2.93 0.56 20.62
C ASP A 129 1.51 1.13 20.80
N ASP A 130 1.03 1.90 19.82
CA ASP A 130 -0.40 2.12 19.61
C ASP A 130 -1.01 0.73 19.37
N LYS A 131 -1.49 0.14 20.46
CA LYS A 131 -2.06 -1.21 20.50
C LYS A 131 -3.25 -1.24 19.55
N VAL A 132 -3.02 -1.67 18.31
CA VAL A 132 -4.10 -1.85 17.33
C VAL A 132 -5.01 -2.94 17.89
N GLU A 133 -6.14 -2.54 18.48
CA GLU A 133 -7.18 -3.47 18.90
C GLU A 133 -7.66 -4.21 17.66
N LEU A 134 -7.27 -5.48 17.58
CA LEU A 134 -7.71 -6.39 16.54
C LEU A 134 -9.23 -6.46 16.61
N ARG A 135 -9.91 -5.99 15.55
CA ARG A 135 -11.32 -6.31 15.38
C ARG A 135 -11.45 -7.83 15.40
N PRO A 136 -12.34 -8.41 16.23
CA PRO A 136 -12.49 -9.85 16.30
C PRO A 136 -12.81 -10.38 14.90
N THR A 137 -12.01 -11.34 14.45
CA THR A 137 -12.29 -12.12 13.24
C THR A 137 -13.70 -12.68 13.38
N PRO A 138 -14.61 -12.44 12.42
CA PRO A 138 -15.95 -13.04 12.47
C PRO A 138 -15.78 -14.57 12.52
N GLU A 139 -16.34 -15.18 13.57
CA GLU A 139 -16.44 -16.63 13.68
C GLU A 139 -17.21 -17.14 12.45
N LEU A 140 -16.53 -17.89 11.60
CA LEU A 140 -17.16 -18.62 10.51
C LEU A 140 -18.09 -19.66 11.16
N GLU A 141 -19.39 -19.37 11.14
CA GLU A 141 -20.43 -20.37 11.41
C GLU A 141 -20.18 -21.54 10.46
N THR A 142 -19.71 -22.64 11.04
CA THR A 142 -19.54 -23.92 10.37
C THR A 142 -20.95 -24.45 10.10
N SER A 143 -21.49 -24.11 8.94
CA SER A 143 -22.67 -24.80 8.44
C SER A 143 -22.30 -26.27 8.24
N ILE A 144 -22.87 -27.11 9.09
CA ILE A 144 -22.75 -28.56 9.07
C ILE A 144 -23.30 -29.01 7.71
N ILE A 145 -22.41 -29.38 6.79
CA ILE A 145 -22.80 -30.05 5.55
C ILE A 145 -23.34 -31.42 5.97
N LYS A 146 -24.65 -31.58 5.79
CA LYS A 146 -25.37 -32.83 5.99
C LYS A 146 -24.85 -33.82 4.95
N GLU A 147 -24.17 -34.87 5.41
CA GLU A 147 -23.69 -35.98 4.58
C GLU A 147 -24.86 -36.61 3.82
N GLU A 148 -24.77 -36.62 2.49
CA GLU A 148 -25.62 -37.47 1.65
C GLU A 148 -25.13 -38.93 1.71
N PRO A 149 -26.05 -39.91 1.67
CA PRO A 149 -25.72 -41.32 1.80
C PRO A 149 -24.91 -41.86 0.60
N PRO A 150 -24.20 -43.00 0.79
CA PRO A 150 -23.31 -43.57 -0.21
C PRO A 150 -24.12 -44.09 -1.40
N ILE A 151 -23.77 -43.66 -2.61
CA ILE A 151 -24.27 -44.24 -3.85
C ILE A 151 -23.52 -45.56 -4.07
N GLU A 152 -24.19 -46.68 -3.79
CA GLU A 152 -23.78 -48.02 -4.20
C GLU A 152 -23.92 -48.20 -5.72
N GLY A 153 -22.84 -48.68 -6.35
CA GLY A 153 -22.90 -49.64 -7.45
C GLY A 153 -23.27 -49.13 -8.84
N SER A 154 -22.24 -48.90 -9.68
CA SER A 154 -22.32 -49.19 -11.11
C SER A 154 -20.93 -49.44 -11.69
N SER A 155 -20.53 -50.70 -11.63
CA SER A 155 -19.48 -51.31 -12.44
C SER A 155 -19.74 -51.00 -13.92
N SER A 156 -18.89 -50.17 -14.53
CA SER A 156 -18.74 -50.12 -15.98
C SER A 156 -17.34 -50.59 -16.33
N GLU A 157 -17.33 -51.66 -17.10
CA GLU A 157 -16.17 -52.41 -17.59
C GLU A 157 -15.19 -51.49 -18.33
N ILE A 158 -13.91 -51.62 -18.00
CA ILE A 158 -12.81 -51.04 -18.74
C ILE A 158 -12.53 -51.97 -19.93
N PRO A 159 -12.68 -51.53 -21.20
CA PRO A 159 -12.15 -52.29 -22.32
C PRO A 159 -10.63 -52.09 -22.39
N GLU A 160 -9.94 -53.17 -22.04
CA GLU A 160 -8.53 -53.42 -22.30
C GLU A 160 -8.28 -53.45 -23.82
N LYS A 161 -7.76 -52.34 -24.40
CA LYS A 161 -6.98 -52.33 -25.65
C LYS A 161 -6.53 -50.90 -26.01
N ALA A 162 -5.23 -50.65 -25.89
CA ALA A 162 -4.37 -50.11 -26.98
C ALA A 162 -3.03 -49.64 -26.41
N LYS A 163 -2.05 -50.55 -26.43
CA LYS A 163 -0.63 -50.19 -26.52
C LYS A 163 -0.41 -49.50 -27.87
N VAL A 164 -0.16 -48.18 -27.89
CA VAL A 164 0.72 -47.54 -28.88
C VAL A 164 1.35 -46.32 -28.20
N ALA A 165 2.61 -46.48 -27.79
CA ALA A 165 3.47 -45.37 -27.43
C ALA A 165 3.70 -44.52 -28.70
N LYS A 166 3.23 -43.27 -28.68
CA LYS A 166 3.65 -42.25 -29.64
C LYS A 166 4.70 -41.41 -28.95
N GLU A 167 5.94 -41.65 -29.34
CA GLU A 167 7.13 -40.89 -29.02
C GLU A 167 6.90 -39.42 -29.43
N ILE A 168 6.74 -38.55 -28.42
CA ILE A 168 6.66 -37.11 -28.64
C ILE A 168 8.09 -36.64 -28.86
N SER A 169 8.43 -36.41 -30.13
CA SER A 169 9.67 -35.77 -30.55
C SER A 169 9.76 -34.37 -29.94
N ILE A 170 10.73 -34.18 -29.06
CA ILE A 170 11.11 -32.87 -28.52
C ILE A 170 11.55 -31.99 -29.71
N PRO A 171 10.95 -30.81 -29.94
CA PRO A 171 11.43 -29.89 -30.96
C PRO A 171 12.83 -29.40 -30.59
N LYS A 172 13.76 -29.66 -31.51
CA LYS A 172 15.17 -29.25 -31.46
C LYS A 172 15.23 -27.72 -31.34
N VAL A 173 15.58 -27.22 -30.16
CA VAL A 173 15.81 -25.80 -29.88
C VAL A 173 16.87 -25.30 -30.87
N SER A 174 16.46 -24.42 -31.78
CA SER A 174 17.36 -23.77 -32.73
C SER A 174 18.28 -22.81 -31.98
N LYS A 175 19.57 -22.90 -32.30
CA LYS A 175 20.59 -21.95 -31.86
C LYS A 175 20.20 -20.56 -32.35
N TYR A 176 19.91 -19.65 -31.43
CA TYR A 176 19.84 -18.23 -31.74
C TYR A 176 21.27 -17.73 -31.98
N GLU A 177 21.52 -17.38 -33.24
CA GLU A 177 22.69 -16.67 -33.70
C GLU A 177 22.74 -15.29 -33.04
N LYS A 178 23.86 -14.99 -32.34
CA LYS A 178 24.17 -13.65 -31.86
C LYS A 178 24.35 -12.74 -33.07
N LYS A 179 23.42 -11.80 -33.27
CA LYS A 179 23.67 -10.62 -34.10
C LYS A 179 24.40 -9.58 -33.26
N ASP A 180 25.65 -9.34 -33.60
CA ASP A 180 26.43 -8.21 -33.11
C ASP A 180 25.77 -6.91 -33.58
N ILE A 181 25.16 -6.19 -32.64
CA ILE A 181 24.66 -4.84 -32.87
C ILE A 181 25.84 -3.89 -32.64
N SER A 182 26.48 -3.50 -33.74
CA SER A 182 27.47 -2.43 -33.76
C SER A 182 26.78 -1.07 -33.55
N LEU A 183 26.94 -0.49 -32.36
CA LEU A 183 26.57 0.89 -32.05
C LEU A 183 27.54 1.85 -32.75
N LYS A 184 27.06 2.54 -33.79
CA LYS A 184 27.73 3.72 -34.35
C LYS A 184 27.49 4.92 -33.43
N THR A 185 28.57 5.38 -32.80
CA THR A 185 28.67 6.66 -32.12
C THR A 185 28.67 7.79 -33.16
N THR A 186 27.59 8.57 -33.24
CA THR A 186 27.59 9.86 -33.95
C THR A 186 27.74 10.99 -32.93
N ALA A 187 28.80 11.77 -33.12
CA ALA A 187 29.13 12.96 -32.34
C ALA A 187 28.05 14.05 -32.51
N PRO A 188 27.81 14.89 -31.48
CA PRO A 188 26.86 15.99 -31.56
C PRO A 188 27.47 17.16 -32.36
N SER A 189 26.81 17.57 -33.45
CA SER A 189 27.18 18.79 -34.18
C SER A 189 26.58 20.00 -33.50
N GLU A 190 27.43 20.93 -33.08
CA GLU A 190 27.06 22.27 -32.63
C GLU A 190 26.32 23.02 -33.74
N ASN A 191 25.14 23.54 -33.43
CA ASN A 191 24.43 24.45 -34.32
C ASN A 191 23.89 25.62 -33.49
N THR A 192 24.74 26.63 -33.30
CA THR A 192 24.38 27.93 -32.73
C THR A 192 23.56 28.72 -33.75
N LYS A 193 22.24 28.80 -33.55
CA LYS A 193 21.38 29.77 -34.23
C LYS A 193 21.10 30.97 -33.32
N THR A 194 21.57 32.12 -33.78
CA THR A 194 21.36 33.47 -33.25
C THR A 194 19.87 33.85 -33.33
N PHE A 195 19.28 34.20 -32.19
CA PHE A 195 17.93 34.78 -32.11
C PHE A 195 18.01 36.28 -32.36
N LYS A 196 17.33 36.76 -33.41
CA LYS A 196 17.05 38.19 -33.61
C LYS A 196 15.87 38.59 -32.75
N LYS A 197 16.08 39.64 -31.94
CA LYS A 197 15.10 40.31 -31.09
C LYS A 197 14.09 41.04 -31.99
N ALA A 198 12.83 40.62 -31.97
CA ALA A 198 11.73 41.38 -32.56
C ALA A 198 11.14 42.28 -31.49
N GLU A 199 11.12 43.59 -31.76
CA GLU A 199 10.37 44.57 -30.97
C GLU A 199 8.88 44.41 -31.31
N TYR A 200 8.07 44.17 -30.30
CA TYR A 200 6.62 44.03 -30.41
C TYR A 200 5.98 45.24 -29.71
N SER A 201 5.43 46.18 -30.49
CA SER A 201 4.63 47.29 -29.98
C SER A 201 3.20 46.82 -29.75
N PHE A 202 2.73 46.92 -28.50
CA PHE A 202 1.40 46.51 -28.09
C PHE A 202 0.48 47.74 -28.06
N GLU A 203 -0.25 47.98 -29.15
CA GLU A 203 -1.43 48.84 -29.13
C GLU A 203 -2.66 47.93 -28.93
N SER A 204 -3.23 47.97 -27.73
CA SER A 204 -4.39 47.16 -27.35
C SER A 204 -5.69 47.91 -27.58
N GLU A 205 -6.41 47.55 -28.64
CA GLU A 205 -7.85 47.78 -28.77
C GLU A 205 -8.60 46.81 -27.84
N VAL A 206 -9.31 47.36 -26.85
CA VAL A 206 -10.18 46.59 -25.95
C VAL A 206 -11.47 46.25 -26.72
N LYS A 207 -11.57 45.00 -27.20
CA LYS A 207 -12.85 44.43 -27.67
C LYS A 207 -13.57 43.80 -26.49
N GLU A 208 -14.79 44.26 -26.24
CA GLU A 208 -15.72 43.63 -25.30
C GLU A 208 -16.01 42.19 -25.72
N ILE A 209 -15.70 41.24 -24.84
CA ILE A 209 -15.93 39.81 -25.06
C ILE A 209 -17.35 39.48 -24.54
N PRO A 210 -18.24 38.89 -25.37
CA PRO A 210 -19.53 38.43 -24.90
C PRO A 210 -19.40 37.26 -23.93
N SER A 211 -20.13 37.31 -22.82
CA SER A 211 -20.17 36.26 -21.78
C SER A 211 -20.50 34.90 -22.37
N PRO A 212 -19.64 33.88 -22.21
CA PRO A 212 -19.92 32.55 -22.73
C PRO A 212 -20.97 31.85 -21.84
N GLU A 213 -22.08 31.42 -22.44
CA GLU A 213 -22.94 30.39 -21.87
C GLU A 213 -22.14 29.08 -21.80
N ILE A 214 -21.84 28.64 -20.59
CA ILE A 214 -21.12 27.39 -20.35
C ILE A 214 -22.16 26.26 -20.36
N GLU A 215 -22.28 25.57 -21.49
CA GLU A 215 -23.01 24.30 -21.54
C GLU A 215 -22.23 23.22 -20.79
N LEU A 216 -22.66 22.88 -19.57
CA LEU A 216 -22.08 21.76 -18.83
C LEU A 216 -22.39 20.44 -19.54
N THR A 217 -21.36 19.63 -19.75
CA THR A 217 -21.51 18.29 -20.32
C THR A 217 -22.20 17.34 -19.33
N GLN A 218 -22.95 16.35 -19.85
CA GLN A 218 -23.57 15.28 -19.05
C GLN A 218 -22.59 14.57 -18.10
N SER A 219 -21.32 14.41 -18.52
CA SER A 219 -20.26 13.84 -17.68
C SER A 219 -19.90 14.72 -16.47
N GLN A 220 -19.90 16.04 -16.63
CA GLN A 220 -19.65 16.97 -15.51
C GLN A 220 -20.83 16.96 -14.53
N ILE A 221 -22.06 16.85 -15.04
CA ILE A 221 -23.27 16.74 -14.21
C ILE A 221 -23.24 15.45 -13.37
N ALA A 222 -22.81 14.32 -13.93
CA ALA A 222 -22.67 13.06 -13.19
C ALA A 222 -21.62 13.17 -12.08
N SER A 223 -20.44 13.73 -12.36
CA SER A 223 -19.39 13.91 -11.35
C SER A 223 -19.82 14.84 -10.20
N ILE A 224 -20.62 15.86 -10.48
CA ILE A 224 -21.17 16.76 -9.46
C ILE A 224 -22.19 16.02 -8.58
N LYS A 225 -23.01 15.13 -9.16
CA LYS A 225 -23.97 14.32 -8.39
C LYS A 225 -23.27 13.36 -7.44
N ASP A 226 -22.24 12.66 -7.90
CA ASP A 226 -21.47 11.73 -7.06
C ASP A 226 -20.76 12.47 -5.91
N ALA A 227 -20.24 13.67 -6.16
CA ALA A 227 -19.64 14.52 -5.13
C ALA A 227 -20.68 14.98 -4.09
N LEU A 228 -21.89 15.36 -4.52
CA LEU A 228 -22.98 15.76 -3.63
C LEU A 228 -23.47 14.57 -2.78
N GLU A 229 -23.58 13.38 -3.35
CA GLU A 229 -23.97 12.17 -2.61
C GLU A 229 -22.93 11.79 -1.55
N THR A 230 -21.64 11.92 -1.89
CA THR A 230 -20.54 11.74 -0.93
C THR A 230 -20.62 12.76 0.21
N SER A 231 -20.99 14.02 -0.08
CA SER A 231 -21.13 15.06 0.95
C SER A 231 -22.28 14.80 1.93
N LEU A 232 -23.39 14.21 1.46
CA LEU A 232 -24.51 13.81 2.33
C LEU A 232 -24.11 12.68 3.29
N ASN A 233 -23.32 11.72 2.82
CA ASN A 233 -22.81 10.63 3.65
C ASN A 233 -21.86 11.15 4.75
N LEU A 234 -21.03 12.16 4.44
CA LEU A 234 -20.17 12.79 5.44
C LEU A 234 -20.97 13.50 6.54
N HIS A 235 -22.09 14.13 6.20
CA HIS A 235 -22.94 14.79 7.21
C HIS A 235 -23.58 13.81 8.20
N ASP A 236 -24.02 12.62 7.75
CA ASP A 236 -24.52 11.56 8.66
C ASP A 236 -23.41 11.04 9.59
N ILE A 237 -22.20 10.85 9.06
CA ILE A 237 -21.04 10.42 9.85
C ILE A 237 -20.71 11.45 10.93
N LEU A 238 -20.65 12.75 10.58
CA LEU A 238 -20.39 13.82 11.55
C LEU A 238 -21.48 13.90 12.63
N SER A 239 -22.75 13.72 12.25
CA SER A 239 -23.88 13.71 13.19
C SER A 239 -23.81 12.53 14.17
N ARG A 240 -23.26 11.38 13.75
CA ARG A 240 -23.03 10.23 14.64
C ARG A 240 -21.86 10.47 15.58
N ILE A 241 -20.79 11.10 15.12
CA ILE A 241 -19.64 11.46 15.95
C ILE A 241 -20.08 12.40 17.08
N GLU A 242 -20.84 13.46 16.77
CA GLU A 242 -21.34 14.40 17.78
C GLU A 242 -22.22 13.72 18.85
N LYS A 243 -23.02 12.72 18.45
CA LYS A 243 -23.82 11.90 19.40
C LYS A 243 -22.95 11.04 20.31
N ILE A 244 -21.81 10.55 19.82
CA ILE A 244 -20.87 9.74 20.60
C ILE A 244 -20.13 10.64 21.59
N GLU A 245 -19.68 11.82 21.17
CA GLU A 245 -19.02 12.81 22.05
C GLU A 245 -19.90 13.18 23.24
N LYS A 246 -21.18 13.51 23.00
CA LYS A 246 -22.14 13.80 24.08
C LYS A 246 -22.33 12.64 25.06
N LYS A 247 -22.24 11.39 24.59
CA LYS A 247 -22.30 10.22 25.48
C LYS A 247 -21.04 10.08 26.32
N ILE A 248 -19.86 10.31 25.73
CA ILE A 248 -18.58 10.27 26.43
C ILE A 248 -18.56 11.34 27.53
N ASP A 249 -19.00 12.56 27.25
CA ASP A 249 -19.10 13.62 28.25
C ASP A 249 -20.02 13.23 29.42
N GLY A 250 -21.14 12.58 29.13
CA GLY A 250 -22.03 12.01 30.14
C GLY A 250 -21.33 11.00 31.06
N PHE A 251 -20.58 10.05 30.47
CA PHE A 251 -19.81 9.07 31.24
C PHE A 251 -18.71 9.72 32.09
N ILE A 252 -18.03 10.74 31.56
CA ILE A 252 -17.01 11.49 32.32
C ILE A 252 -17.65 12.15 33.54
N GLN A 253 -18.84 12.75 33.38
CA GLN A 253 -19.55 13.39 34.47
C GLN A 253 -19.98 12.39 35.54
N GLU A 254 -20.57 11.25 35.15
CA GLU A 254 -20.93 10.17 36.08
C GLU A 254 -19.72 9.67 36.88
N PHE A 255 -18.57 9.50 36.22
CA PHE A 255 -17.33 9.07 36.88
C PHE A 255 -16.82 10.11 37.88
N GLN A 256 -16.90 11.40 37.55
CA GLN A 256 -16.52 12.48 38.48
C GLN A 256 -17.42 12.51 39.72
N ASP A 257 -18.73 12.31 39.54
CA ASP A 257 -19.68 12.31 40.65
C ASP A 257 -19.51 11.06 41.53
N PHE A 258 -19.24 9.90 40.93
CA PHE A 258 -18.84 8.70 41.67
C PHE A 258 -17.57 8.93 42.50
N LYS A 259 -16.55 9.58 41.93
CA LYS A 259 -15.30 9.91 42.63
C LYS A 259 -15.55 10.83 43.83
N LYS A 260 -16.42 11.84 43.69
CA LYS A 260 -16.81 12.74 44.79
C LYS A 260 -17.54 11.98 45.90
N MET A 261 -18.51 11.13 45.53
CA MET A 261 -19.24 10.30 46.49
C MET A 261 -18.29 9.40 47.30
N TYR A 262 -17.34 8.76 46.63
CA TYR A 262 -16.36 7.90 47.29
C TYR A 262 -15.46 8.67 48.27
N GLN A 263 -15.01 9.87 47.89
CA GLN A 263 -14.20 10.73 48.76
C GLN A 263 -14.97 11.19 50.00
N SER A 264 -16.25 11.55 49.87
CA SER A 264 -17.11 11.92 51.00
C SER A 264 -17.31 10.76 51.98
N ASN A 265 -17.58 9.55 51.47
CA ASN A 265 -17.75 8.35 52.30
C ASN A 265 -16.47 7.95 53.04
N ARG A 266 -15.29 8.25 52.48
CA ARG A 266 -14.00 7.98 53.14
C ARG A 266 -13.72 8.95 54.28
N LYS A 267 -14.12 10.22 54.17
CA LYS A 267 -13.95 11.20 55.25
C LYS A 267 -14.81 10.86 56.47
N ASN A 268 -16.06 10.45 56.28
CA ASN A 268 -16.98 10.11 57.36
C ASN A 268 -16.64 8.82 58.14
N LYS A 269 -15.67 8.00 57.68
CA LYS A 269 -15.22 6.79 58.40
C LYS A 269 -14.08 7.03 59.38
N ASN A 270 -13.47 8.21 59.34
CA ASN A 270 -12.30 8.56 60.16
C ASN A 270 -12.62 9.55 61.29
N ASP A 271 -13.89 9.97 61.41
CA ASP A 271 -14.44 10.73 62.55
C ASP A 271 -15.31 9.79 63.40
#